data_AF-A0A1G2CZZ1-F1
#
_entry.id   AF-A0A1G2CZZ1-F1
#
_cell.length_a   1.000
_cell.length_b   1.000
_cell.length_c   1.000
_cell.angle_alpha   90.00
_cell.angle_beta   90.00
_cell.angle_gamma   90.00
#
_symmetry.space_group_name_H-M   'P 1'
#
loop_
_entity.id
_entity.type
_entity.pdbx_description
1 polymer ?
#
loop_
_entity_poly.entity_id
_entity_poly.type
_entity_poly.pdbx_seq_one_letter_code
_entity_poly.pdbx_strand_id
1 'polypeptide(L)'
;MMHMRTFIILLVSCFSLFTALPVFAATDCVTLSRNLSLGMSGTDVTLLQQVLNRDPRTNVAVTGPGSAGFESRYFGPLTKQAVVAFQNIYAGEVLSPVGLTTGSGYVGTFTRAKILTLCNKSQVAISTPITTPTPIPPNPVTPVAVVNQAPSTVAPSTATTNKSEVVNDTVASLAAFHSATPVMMFPSTYTASRGTKVLLYGVGLATEGNIVHLGDYLIASTSVDKLGVLTFIVPENAPRGKHDLWISSSKGATNKMFLIVTELNVPAPTIVSFSPAEGLLGTMVTVTGTGFTAQGNEVIGGQGFQKNIISADGKTLQFKVTAEVPGVEQGIDYSSVDARIPVWYGILNENGISKKLMFTVII
;
A
#
# COMPACT_ATOMS: atom_id res chain seq x y z
N MET A 1 78.37 15.67 45.39
CA MET A 1 77.84 14.49 44.66
C MET A 1 76.47 14.89 44.10
N MET A 2 76.42 15.63 42.99
CA MET A 2 76.21 15.09 41.62
C MET A 2 74.97 14.18 41.56
N HIS A 3 73.77 14.74 41.34
CA HIS A 3 73.09 14.84 40.02
C HIS A 3 72.75 13.48 39.40
N MET A 4 71.44 13.19 39.28
CA MET A 4 70.69 12.88 38.05
C MET A 4 69.40 12.11 38.43
N ARG A 5 68.25 12.81 38.56
CA ARG A 5 67.09 12.83 37.62
C ARG A 5 66.49 11.42 37.45
N THR A 6 65.20 11.20 37.67
CA THR A 6 64.19 11.42 36.61
C THR A 6 62.77 11.51 37.18
N PHE A 7 62.09 12.60 36.83
CA PHE A 7 60.65 12.86 36.93
C PHE A 7 59.86 11.92 36.02
N ILE A 8 58.73 11.38 36.49
CA ILE A 8 57.63 10.97 35.59
C ILE A 8 56.46 11.92 35.83
N ILE A 9 56.37 12.86 34.90
CA ILE A 9 55.31 13.85 34.73
C ILE A 9 54.04 13.14 34.27
N LEU A 10 52.94 13.40 34.97
CA LEU A 10 51.59 12.98 34.62
C LEU A 10 51.17 13.72 33.34
N LEU A 11 51.43 13.12 32.18
CA LEU A 11 51.10 13.69 30.88
C LEU A 11 49.66 13.33 30.53
N VAL A 12 48.74 14.24 30.86
CA VAL A 12 47.37 14.27 30.31
C VAL A 12 47.48 14.56 28.82
N SER A 13 47.65 13.51 28.03
CA SER A 13 47.55 13.56 26.58
C SER A 13 46.06 13.53 26.21
N CYS A 14 45.49 14.72 26.03
CA CYS A 14 44.26 14.95 25.30
C CYS A 14 44.46 14.48 23.84
N PHE A 15 44.19 13.20 23.58
CA PHE A 15 44.10 12.70 22.21
C PHE A 15 42.70 13.00 21.70
N SER A 16 42.56 14.14 21.03
CA SER A 16 41.37 14.49 20.26
C SER A 16 41.23 13.53 19.08
N LEU A 17 40.68 12.35 19.33
CA LEU A 17 40.29 11.44 18.27
C LEU A 17 38.96 11.92 17.70
N PHE A 18 39.06 12.82 16.73
CA PHE A 18 37.98 13.17 15.83
C PHE A 18 37.74 11.95 14.93
N THR A 19 36.91 11.00 15.39
CA THR A 19 36.37 9.95 14.53
C THR A 19 34.87 10.14 14.44
N ALA A 20 34.47 10.52 13.22
CA ALA A 20 33.14 10.85 12.77
C ALA A 20 32.05 10.06 13.51
N LEU A 21 31.05 10.80 14.01
CA LEU A 21 29.73 10.22 14.21
C LEU A 21 29.38 9.45 12.93
N PRO A 22 28.91 8.19 13.01
CA PRO A 22 28.26 7.62 11.85
C PRO A 22 27.06 8.53 11.58
N VAL A 23 27.18 9.34 10.53
CA VAL A 23 26.03 9.88 9.83
C VAL A 23 25.31 8.65 9.34
N PHE A 24 24.33 8.16 10.10
CA PHE A 24 23.38 7.23 9.55
C PHE A 24 22.68 8.01 8.44
N ALA A 25 23.10 7.68 7.22
CA ALA A 25 22.47 8.11 6.00
C ALA A 25 20.96 7.97 6.15
N ALA A 26 20.24 8.96 5.62
CA ALA A 26 18.80 8.95 5.51
C ALA A 26 18.34 7.55 5.12
N THR A 27 17.47 6.98 5.94
CA THR A 27 16.99 5.60 5.86
C THR A 27 16.55 5.28 4.44
N ASP A 28 17.33 4.45 3.74
CA ASP A 28 16.90 3.84 2.49
C ASP A 28 15.60 3.08 2.75
N CYS A 29 14.66 3.24 1.83
CA CYS A 29 13.33 2.77 2.06
C CYS A 29 13.28 1.24 2.20
N VAL A 30 12.55 0.74 3.20
CA VAL A 30 12.47 -0.70 3.48
C VAL A 30 11.70 -1.39 2.35
N THR A 31 12.42 -2.12 1.50
CA THR A 31 11.85 -3.00 0.49
C THR A 31 11.96 -4.45 0.93
N LEU A 32 10.85 -5.01 1.42
CA LEU A 32 10.75 -6.46 1.63
C LEU A 32 10.53 -7.10 0.26
N SER A 33 11.39 -8.01 -0.20
CA SER A 33 11.34 -8.59 -1.56
C SER A 33 10.61 -9.93 -1.65
N ARG A 34 10.43 -10.63 -0.52
CA ARG A 34 9.69 -11.88 -0.41
C ARG A 34 8.66 -11.83 0.73
N ASN A 35 7.69 -12.74 0.69
CA ASN A 35 6.73 -12.88 1.77
C ASN A 35 7.40 -13.51 3.01
N LEU A 36 6.98 -13.10 4.19
CA LEU A 36 7.57 -13.56 5.45
C LEU A 36 6.50 -14.19 6.35
N SER A 37 6.86 -15.25 7.06
CA SER A 37 5.99 -15.96 8.00
C SER A 37 6.77 -16.43 9.22
N LEU A 38 6.04 -16.86 10.26
CA LEU A 38 6.59 -17.50 11.46
C LEU A 38 7.60 -18.59 11.07
N GLY A 39 8.75 -18.61 11.75
CA GLY A 39 9.83 -19.57 11.54
C GLY A 39 10.86 -19.13 10.50
N MET A 40 10.58 -18.12 9.67
CA MET A 40 11.53 -17.62 8.68
C MET A 40 12.66 -16.81 9.32
N SER A 41 13.85 -16.87 8.73
CA SER A 41 14.99 -16.03 9.11
C SER A 41 15.56 -15.28 7.90
N GLY A 42 16.13 -14.09 8.14
CA GLY A 42 16.74 -13.29 7.08
C GLY A 42 17.00 -11.85 7.49
N THR A 43 17.66 -11.09 6.62
CA THR A 43 17.86 -9.64 6.79
C THR A 43 16.55 -8.86 6.59
N ASP A 44 15.67 -9.37 5.75
CA ASP A 44 14.30 -8.87 5.54
C ASP A 44 13.43 -8.96 6.80
N VAL A 45 13.62 -9.99 7.63
CA VAL A 45 12.97 -10.09 8.94
C VAL A 45 13.46 -9.00 9.89
N THR A 46 14.76 -8.70 9.89
CA THR A 46 15.31 -7.59 10.68
C THR A 46 14.72 -6.25 10.21
N LEU A 47 14.65 -6.03 8.90
CA LEU A 47 14.03 -4.82 8.34
C LEU A 47 12.54 -4.71 8.68
N LEU A 48 11.79 -5.82 8.65
CA LEU A 48 10.40 -5.85 9.11
C LEU A 48 10.28 -5.43 10.57
N GLN A 49 11.12 -5.99 11.46
CA GLN A 49 11.10 -5.65 12.89
C GLN A 49 11.41 -4.17 13.12
N GLN A 50 12.35 -3.59 12.36
CA GLN A 50 12.65 -2.16 12.41
C GLN A 50 11.44 -1.30 12.02
N VAL A 51 10.66 -1.71 11.02
CA VAL A 51 9.44 -0.98 10.64
C VAL A 51 8.39 -1.07 11.74
N LEU A 52 8.16 -2.28 12.27
CA LEU A 52 7.17 -2.53 13.32
C LEU A 52 7.49 -1.76 14.62
N ASN A 53 8.77 -1.64 14.98
CA ASN A 53 9.24 -0.92 16.16
C ASN A 53 9.12 0.62 16.08
N ARG A 54 8.76 1.19 14.92
CA ARG A 54 8.56 2.65 14.77
C ARG A 54 7.24 3.14 15.36
N ASP A 55 6.25 2.27 15.47
CA ASP A 55 4.95 2.59 16.05
C ASP A 55 4.81 1.85 17.38
N PRO A 56 4.58 2.56 18.51
CA PRO A 56 4.39 1.93 19.82
C PRO A 56 3.26 0.89 19.87
N ARG A 57 2.30 0.94 18.94
CA ARG A 57 1.19 -0.01 18.84
C ARG A 57 1.58 -1.33 18.16
N THR A 58 2.74 -1.39 17.53
CA THR A 58 3.23 -2.55 16.78
C THR A 58 4.64 -2.98 17.18
N ASN A 59 5.17 -2.50 18.30
CA ASN A 59 6.50 -2.89 18.75
C ASN A 59 6.60 -4.41 18.99
N VAL A 60 7.72 -4.99 18.58
CA VAL A 60 7.92 -6.45 18.65
C VAL A 60 8.25 -6.89 20.07
N ALA A 61 9.06 -6.13 20.79
CA ALA A 61 9.37 -6.36 22.20
C ALA A 61 9.75 -5.05 22.91
N VAL A 62 9.59 -5.00 24.24
CA VAL A 62 10.02 -3.87 25.07
C VAL A 62 11.51 -3.96 25.40
N THR A 63 12.01 -5.16 25.65
CA THR A 63 13.44 -5.44 25.89
C THR A 63 13.82 -6.77 25.26
N GLY A 64 15.13 -6.98 25.03
CA GLY A 64 15.66 -8.24 24.48
C GLY A 64 15.51 -8.37 22.96
N PRO A 65 15.76 -9.58 22.40
CA PRO A 65 15.74 -9.80 20.96
C PRO A 65 14.41 -9.42 20.31
N GLY A 66 14.48 -8.55 19.30
CA GLY A 66 13.32 -8.00 18.61
C GLY A 66 12.90 -6.61 19.09
N SER A 67 13.39 -6.13 20.25
CA SER A 67 13.13 -4.75 20.69
C SER A 67 13.83 -3.73 19.79
N ALA A 68 13.40 -2.46 19.88
CA ALA A 68 13.95 -1.38 19.06
C ALA A 68 15.47 -1.23 19.28
N GLY A 69 16.25 -1.30 18.21
CA GLY A 69 17.72 -1.29 18.27
C GLY A 69 18.37 -2.64 18.62
N PHE A 70 17.55 -3.66 18.88
CA PHE A 70 17.97 -5.05 19.12
C PHE A 70 17.18 -6.02 18.23
N GLU A 71 16.88 -5.62 16.99
CA GLU A 71 16.12 -6.46 16.05
C GLU A 71 16.85 -7.78 15.76
N SER A 72 16.07 -8.86 15.73
CA SER A 72 16.58 -10.19 15.43
C SER A 72 16.45 -10.50 13.93
N ARG A 73 17.13 -11.57 13.49
CA ARG A 73 16.95 -12.13 12.14
C ARG A 73 15.82 -13.16 12.07
N TYR A 74 15.13 -13.44 13.17
CA TYR A 74 14.18 -14.54 13.29
C TYR A 74 12.75 -14.03 13.43
N PHE A 75 11.86 -14.58 12.60
CA PHE A 75 10.43 -14.27 12.65
C PHE A 75 9.79 -15.21 13.67
N GLY A 76 9.86 -14.81 14.95
CA GLY A 76 9.29 -15.54 16.07
C GLY A 76 7.83 -15.16 16.40
N PRO A 77 7.26 -15.76 17.46
CA PRO A 77 5.90 -15.49 17.91
C PRO A 77 5.62 -14.00 18.19
N LEU A 78 6.58 -13.28 18.78
CA LEU A 78 6.47 -11.85 19.06
C LEU A 78 6.39 -11.01 17.77
N THR A 79 7.21 -11.32 16.76
CA THR A 79 7.13 -10.68 15.45
C THR A 79 5.79 -10.97 14.78
N LYS A 80 5.24 -12.18 14.95
CA LYS A 80 3.91 -12.54 14.41
C LYS A 80 2.82 -11.70 15.04
N GLN A 81 2.85 -11.54 16.37
CA GLN A 81 1.90 -10.69 17.08
C GLN A 81 1.99 -9.23 16.63
N ALA A 82 3.20 -8.69 16.47
CA ALA A 82 3.40 -7.34 15.96
C ALA A 82 2.87 -7.16 14.53
N VAL A 83 3.04 -8.16 13.66
CA VAL A 83 2.44 -8.15 12.31
C VAL A 83 0.92 -8.21 12.38
N VAL A 84 0.33 -9.04 13.26
CA VAL A 84 -1.13 -9.07 13.48
C VAL A 84 -1.63 -7.68 13.90
N ALA A 85 -0.95 -7.04 14.86
CA ALA A 85 -1.31 -5.69 15.31
C ALA A 85 -1.22 -4.67 14.17
N PHE A 86 -0.14 -4.69 13.39
CA PHE A 86 0.03 -3.85 12.21
C PHE A 86 -1.10 -4.06 11.20
N GLN A 87 -1.43 -5.31 10.92
CA GLN A 87 -2.49 -5.68 9.99
C GLN A 87 -3.86 -5.19 10.45
N ASN A 88 -4.18 -5.32 11.74
CA ASN A 88 -5.44 -4.84 12.31
C ASN A 88 -5.53 -3.31 12.26
N ILE A 89 -4.43 -2.58 12.49
CA ILE A 89 -4.39 -1.11 12.36
C ILE A 89 -4.69 -0.67 10.94
N TYR A 90 -4.20 -1.40 9.94
CA TYR A 90 -4.38 -1.12 8.52
C TYR A 90 -5.33 -2.12 7.86
N ALA A 91 -6.37 -2.55 8.58
CA ALA A 91 -7.25 -3.63 8.16
C ALA A 91 -7.90 -3.37 6.79
N GLY A 92 -8.29 -2.13 6.51
CA GLY A 92 -8.89 -1.75 5.22
C GLY A 92 -7.97 -1.97 4.03
N GLU A 93 -6.67 -1.76 4.20
CA GLU A 93 -5.68 -1.92 3.12
C GLU A 93 -4.94 -3.26 3.14
N VAL A 94 -4.96 -3.97 4.27
CA VAL A 94 -4.16 -5.19 4.46
C VAL A 94 -5.00 -6.46 4.64
N LEU A 95 -6.17 -6.38 5.26
CA LEU A 95 -7.00 -7.54 5.62
C LEU A 95 -8.25 -7.67 4.75
N SER A 96 -8.99 -6.58 4.56
CA SER A 96 -10.19 -6.57 3.70
C SER A 96 -9.93 -7.10 2.29
N PRO A 97 -8.80 -6.80 1.62
CA PRO A 97 -8.53 -7.32 0.28
C PRO A 97 -8.30 -8.84 0.18
N VAL A 98 -7.99 -9.51 1.30
CA VAL A 98 -7.84 -10.98 1.38
C VAL A 98 -9.01 -11.64 2.10
N GLY A 99 -10.12 -10.90 2.32
CA GLY A 99 -11.29 -11.40 3.03
C GLY A 99 -11.03 -11.74 4.50
N LEU A 100 -9.95 -11.20 5.09
CA LEU A 100 -9.66 -11.38 6.51
C LEU A 100 -10.28 -10.24 7.31
N THR A 101 -10.83 -10.60 8.46
CA THR A 101 -11.31 -9.65 9.47
C THR A 101 -10.33 -9.49 10.63
N THR A 102 -9.36 -10.41 10.73
CA THR A 102 -8.34 -10.45 11.78
C THR A 102 -6.97 -10.70 11.18
N GLY A 103 -5.94 -10.04 11.72
CA GLY A 103 -4.55 -10.22 11.34
C GLY A 103 -4.10 -11.67 11.41
N SER A 104 -3.49 -12.16 10.33
CA SER A 104 -2.96 -13.52 10.22
C SER A 104 -1.53 -13.64 10.74
N GLY A 105 -0.80 -12.51 10.84
CA GLY A 105 0.62 -12.48 11.15
C GLY A 105 1.50 -12.89 9.98
N TYR A 106 0.93 -13.06 8.78
CA TYR A 106 1.64 -13.34 7.55
C TYR A 106 1.98 -12.05 6.81
N VAL A 107 3.25 -11.83 6.50
CA VAL A 107 3.71 -10.66 5.74
C VAL A 107 3.66 -11.00 4.26
N GLY A 108 2.45 -10.99 3.72
CA GLY A 108 2.18 -11.14 2.29
C GLY A 108 2.32 -9.83 1.53
N THR A 109 1.92 -9.87 0.26
CA THR A 109 1.98 -8.72 -0.67
C THR A 109 1.35 -7.45 -0.09
N PHE A 110 0.19 -7.55 0.58
CA PHE A 110 -0.51 -6.40 1.17
C PHE A 110 0.23 -5.75 2.34
N THR A 111 0.71 -6.55 3.30
CA THR A 111 1.51 -6.06 4.41
C THR A 111 2.77 -5.36 3.89
N ARG A 112 3.44 -5.95 2.88
CA ARG A 112 4.63 -5.39 2.24
C ARG A 112 4.35 -4.07 1.50
N ALA A 113 3.27 -4.01 0.73
CA ALA A 113 2.87 -2.80 0.00
C ALA A 113 2.53 -1.65 0.96
N LYS A 114 1.86 -1.95 2.08
CA LYS A 114 1.57 -0.94 3.11
C LYS A 114 2.85 -0.44 3.78
N ILE A 115 3.78 -1.33 4.13
CA ILE A 115 5.10 -0.97 4.67
C ILE A 115 5.85 -0.04 3.71
N LEU A 116 5.87 -0.36 2.42
CA LEU A 116 6.50 0.47 1.39
C LEU A 116 5.86 1.87 1.28
N THR A 117 4.53 1.94 1.38
CA THR A 117 3.79 3.21 1.31
C THR A 117 4.11 4.11 2.51
N LEU A 118 4.11 3.55 3.73
CA LEU A 118 4.42 4.30 4.95
C LEU A 118 5.86 4.82 4.91
N CYS A 119 6.77 4.03 4.35
CA CYS A 119 8.14 4.40 4.15
C CYS A 119 8.32 5.59 3.17
N ASN A 120 7.63 5.59 2.03
CA ASN A 120 7.69 6.70 1.06
C ASN A 120 7.04 7.99 1.59
N LYS A 121 6.01 7.88 2.43
CA LYS A 121 5.36 9.06 3.06
C LYS A 121 6.31 9.81 4.00
N SER A 122 7.27 9.12 4.62
CA SER A 122 8.31 9.74 5.44
C SER A 122 9.39 10.48 4.64
N GLN A 123 9.55 10.20 3.35
CA GLN A 123 10.55 10.86 2.48
C GLN A 123 10.03 12.16 1.84
N VAL A 124 8.71 12.28 1.60
CA VAL A 124 8.09 13.48 1.00
C VAL A 124 8.14 14.71 1.92
N ALA A 125 8.36 14.54 3.23
CA ALA A 125 8.45 15.64 4.18
C ALA A 125 9.79 16.41 4.16
N ILE A 126 10.79 15.98 3.36
CA ILE A 126 12.18 16.50 3.44
C ILE A 126 12.68 17.06 2.09
N SER A 127 11.91 16.95 0.99
CA SER A 127 12.38 17.31 -0.37
C SER A 127 11.60 18.47 -1.02
N THR A 128 11.55 19.64 -0.38
CA THR A 128 11.38 20.91 -1.12
C THR A 128 12.73 21.53 -1.45
N PRO A 129 13.33 21.24 -2.62
CA PRO A 129 14.46 22.01 -3.12
C PRO A 129 13.96 23.28 -3.83
N ILE A 130 14.50 24.44 -3.44
CA ILE A 130 14.45 25.67 -4.24
C ILE A 130 15.37 25.46 -5.45
N THR A 131 14.87 25.57 -6.69
CA THR A 131 15.75 25.78 -7.85
C THR A 131 15.15 26.71 -8.92
N THR A 132 15.97 27.68 -9.31
CA THR A 132 15.86 28.66 -10.40
C THR A 132 15.99 27.98 -11.76
N PRO A 133 15.28 28.40 -12.83
CA PRO A 133 15.35 27.74 -14.13
C PRO A 133 16.56 28.22 -14.94
N THR A 134 17.07 27.39 -15.88
CA THR A 134 17.20 27.58 -17.36
C THR A 134 18.23 26.55 -17.95
N PRO A 135 18.43 26.37 -19.28
CA PRO A 135 17.78 25.43 -20.21
C PRO A 135 18.68 24.29 -20.79
N ILE A 136 18.03 23.27 -21.37
CA ILE A 136 18.54 22.10 -22.15
C ILE A 136 18.49 22.45 -23.66
N PRO A 137 19.43 22.07 -24.58
CA PRO A 137 19.42 20.75 -25.32
C PRO A 137 20.76 20.34 -26.04
N PRO A 138 20.83 19.34 -26.96
CA PRO A 138 20.17 18.01 -27.10
C PRO A 138 21.16 16.81 -27.34
N ASN A 139 20.63 15.58 -27.25
CA ASN A 139 21.23 14.27 -27.60
C ASN A 139 21.70 14.13 -29.07
N PRO A 140 22.47 13.06 -29.40
CA PRO A 140 21.89 11.96 -30.20
C PRO A 140 22.37 10.52 -29.85
N VAL A 141 21.72 9.55 -30.50
CA VAL A 141 21.43 8.16 -30.10
C VAL A 141 22.20 7.13 -30.97
N THR A 142 22.14 5.83 -30.59
CA THR A 142 22.10 4.57 -31.41
C THR A 142 23.37 3.64 -31.47
N PRO A 143 23.30 2.37 -31.95
CA PRO A 143 22.87 1.14 -31.21
C PRO A 143 23.72 -0.16 -31.49
N VAL A 144 23.22 -1.36 -31.07
CA VAL A 144 23.29 -2.72 -31.74
C VAL A 144 24.01 -3.93 -31.03
N ALA A 145 23.20 -4.95 -30.69
CA ALA A 145 23.21 -6.45 -30.90
C ALA A 145 24.49 -7.34 -30.73
N VAL A 146 24.53 -8.68 -30.55
CA VAL A 146 23.68 -9.88 -30.25
C VAL A 146 24.66 -11.11 -30.17
N VAL A 147 24.18 -12.30 -29.76
CA VAL A 147 24.64 -13.72 -30.04
C VAL A 147 24.94 -14.48 -28.73
N ASN A 148 24.13 -15.44 -28.25
CA ASN A 148 23.71 -16.79 -28.72
C ASN A 148 24.70 -17.94 -28.37
N GLN A 149 24.28 -18.91 -27.52
CA GLN A 149 24.01 -20.33 -27.86
C GLN A 149 24.08 -21.32 -26.66
N ALA A 150 23.12 -22.25 -26.64
CA ALA A 150 23.10 -23.56 -25.95
C ALA A 150 23.62 -24.66 -26.95
N PRO A 151 23.59 -26.02 -26.77
CA PRO A 151 22.55 -26.85 -26.11
C PRO A 151 22.98 -28.24 -25.52
N SER A 152 21.96 -29.05 -25.13
CA SER A 152 21.87 -30.55 -25.19
C SER A 152 22.41 -31.40 -23.99
N THR A 153 21.84 -32.51 -23.50
CA THR A 153 20.73 -33.44 -23.90
C THR A 153 20.48 -34.55 -22.83
N VAL A 154 19.21 -34.98 -22.68
CA VAL A 154 18.67 -36.38 -22.52
C VAL A 154 18.79 -37.19 -21.19
N ALA A 155 17.63 -37.70 -20.73
CA ALA A 155 17.37 -38.74 -19.71
C ALA A 155 17.07 -40.11 -20.39
N PRO A 156 16.99 -41.30 -19.72
CA PRO A 156 15.84 -41.66 -18.86
C PRO A 156 16.11 -42.68 -17.70
N SER A 157 15.01 -42.93 -16.97
CA SER A 157 14.77 -43.59 -15.67
C SER A 157 14.92 -45.13 -15.58
N THR A 158 15.18 -45.65 -14.37
CA THR A 158 14.65 -46.94 -13.85
C THR A 158 14.49 -46.93 -12.30
N ALA A 159 13.34 -47.40 -11.80
CA ALA A 159 12.95 -47.60 -10.39
C ALA A 159 13.62 -48.87 -9.78
N THR A 160 13.69 -49.13 -8.45
CA THR A 160 12.57 -49.58 -7.58
C THR A 160 13.01 -49.75 -6.09
N THR A 161 12.07 -49.51 -5.16
CA THR A 161 11.75 -50.18 -3.85
C THR A 161 12.45 -49.88 -2.50
N ASN A 162 11.65 -49.23 -1.63
CA ASN A 162 11.35 -49.45 -0.18
C ASN A 162 12.45 -49.40 0.90
N LYS A 163 12.37 -48.38 1.79
CA LYS A 163 11.82 -48.47 3.18
C LYS A 163 11.90 -47.09 3.88
N SER A 164 10.84 -46.76 4.62
CA SER A 164 10.54 -45.51 5.33
C SER A 164 11.72 -44.76 6.00
N GLU A 165 11.75 -43.44 5.83
CA GLU A 165 11.59 -42.47 6.92
C GLU A 165 11.39 -41.05 6.35
N VAL A 166 10.24 -40.46 6.71
CA VAL A 166 9.96 -39.02 6.89
C VAL A 166 10.64 -38.02 5.94
N VAL A 167 9.84 -37.47 5.01
CA VAL A 167 9.84 -36.06 4.49
C VAL A 167 9.34 -36.10 3.04
N ASN A 168 8.04 -35.86 2.82
CA ASN A 168 7.56 -35.42 1.52
C ASN A 168 6.24 -34.62 1.55
N ASP A 169 6.04 -33.77 2.55
CA ASP A 169 4.85 -32.91 2.67
C ASP A 169 5.08 -31.45 2.25
N THR A 170 6.24 -31.12 1.67
CA THR A 170 6.65 -29.72 1.46
C THR A 170 6.64 -29.23 0.01
N VAL A 171 6.05 -29.97 -0.94
CA VAL A 171 5.91 -29.48 -2.33
C VAL A 171 4.46 -29.40 -2.82
N ALA A 172 3.52 -30.14 -2.22
CA ALA A 172 2.09 -29.97 -2.50
C ALA A 172 1.48 -28.74 -1.80
N SER A 173 2.05 -28.30 -0.68
CA SER A 173 1.57 -27.16 0.10
C SER A 173 1.96 -25.77 -0.46
N LEU A 174 2.84 -25.73 -1.47
CA LEU A 174 3.15 -24.49 -2.21
C LEU A 174 2.20 -24.26 -3.41
N ALA A 175 1.51 -25.30 -3.87
CA ALA A 175 0.44 -25.15 -4.87
C ALA A 175 -0.83 -24.53 -4.26
N ALA A 176 -1.03 -24.65 -2.94
CA ALA A 176 -2.21 -24.16 -2.22
C ALA A 176 -2.29 -22.62 -2.13
N PHE A 177 -1.27 -21.88 -2.56
CA PHE A 177 -1.28 -20.40 -2.60
C PHE A 177 -1.40 -19.81 -4.01
N HIS A 178 -1.56 -20.64 -5.04
CA HIS A 178 -2.02 -20.16 -6.34
C HIS A 178 -3.53 -20.06 -6.29
N SER A 179 -4.08 -18.85 -6.19
CA SER A 179 -5.51 -18.65 -6.45
C SER A 179 -5.79 -19.18 -7.86
N ALA A 180 -6.67 -20.17 -7.98
CA ALA A 180 -7.09 -20.73 -9.26
C ALA A 180 -7.73 -19.66 -10.17
N THR A 181 -8.26 -18.59 -9.55
CA THR A 181 -8.80 -17.41 -10.21
C THR A 181 -7.93 -16.18 -9.90
N PRO A 182 -7.58 -15.36 -10.91
CA PRO A 182 -6.82 -14.13 -10.67
C PRO A 182 -7.64 -13.14 -9.85
N VAL A 183 -6.98 -12.32 -9.03
CA VAL A 183 -7.62 -11.30 -8.19
C VAL A 183 -6.89 -9.98 -8.38
N MET A 184 -7.65 -8.92 -8.64
CA MET A 184 -7.18 -7.54 -8.66
C MET A 184 -7.38 -6.94 -7.29
N MET A 185 -6.31 -6.46 -6.69
CA MET A 185 -6.28 -6.01 -5.31
C MET A 185 -6.57 -4.52 -5.21
N PHE A 186 -5.79 -3.71 -5.91
CA PHE A 186 -5.96 -2.27 -6.03
C PHE A 186 -5.08 -1.73 -7.15
N PRO A 187 -5.49 -0.63 -7.79
CA PRO A 187 -4.60 0.15 -8.61
C PRO A 187 -3.69 1.04 -7.74
N SER A 188 -2.55 1.48 -8.28
CA SER A 188 -1.69 2.48 -7.64
C SER A 188 -2.40 3.82 -7.40
N THR A 189 -3.46 4.08 -8.16
CA THR A 189 -4.32 5.26 -8.04
C THR A 189 -5.73 4.93 -8.51
N TYR A 190 -6.74 5.55 -7.90
CA TYR A 190 -8.13 5.47 -8.34
C TYR A 190 -8.52 6.59 -9.31
N THR A 191 -7.60 7.51 -9.59
CA THR A 191 -7.77 8.60 -10.56
C THR A 191 -6.52 8.70 -11.44
N ALA A 192 -6.69 8.75 -12.75
CA ALA A 192 -5.58 8.91 -13.68
C ALA A 192 -6.01 9.70 -14.91
N SER A 193 -5.22 10.69 -15.33
CA SER A 193 -5.40 11.32 -16.64
C SER A 193 -4.85 10.40 -17.74
N ARG A 194 -5.32 10.61 -18.96
CA ARG A 194 -4.76 10.00 -20.17
C ARG A 194 -3.24 10.24 -20.25
N GLY A 195 -2.52 9.25 -20.77
CA GLY A 195 -1.05 9.21 -20.79
C GLY A 195 -0.39 8.82 -19.46
N THR A 196 -1.15 8.71 -18.36
CA THR A 196 -0.59 8.35 -17.05
C THR A 196 -0.33 6.85 -16.94
N LYS A 197 0.82 6.49 -16.36
CA LYS A 197 1.16 5.12 -15.99
C LYS A 197 0.41 4.70 -14.73
N VAL A 198 -0.30 3.57 -14.78
CA VAL A 198 -1.02 2.97 -13.66
C VAL A 198 -0.51 1.55 -13.42
N LEU A 199 -0.30 1.20 -12.15
CA LEU A 199 0.11 -0.13 -11.73
C LEU A 199 -1.09 -0.84 -11.12
N LEU A 200 -1.34 -2.07 -11.51
CA LEU A 200 -2.37 -2.94 -10.97
C LEU A 200 -1.72 -4.03 -10.14
N TYR A 201 -2.01 -4.00 -8.84
CA TYR A 201 -1.53 -5.00 -7.90
C TYR A 201 -2.54 -6.15 -7.86
N GLY A 202 -2.05 -7.38 -7.98
CA GLY A 202 -2.89 -8.57 -8.09
C GLY A 202 -2.17 -9.83 -7.64
N VAL A 203 -2.93 -10.91 -7.51
CA VAL A 203 -2.39 -12.27 -7.39
C VAL A 203 -3.03 -13.17 -8.44
N GLY A 204 -2.33 -14.24 -8.79
CA GLY A 204 -2.84 -15.22 -9.76
C GLY A 204 -2.90 -14.70 -11.20
N LEU A 205 -2.40 -13.48 -11.49
CA LEU A 205 -2.34 -12.94 -12.84
C LEU A 205 -1.51 -13.86 -13.76
N ALA A 206 -1.83 -13.88 -15.05
CA ALA A 206 -1.01 -14.57 -16.03
C ALA A 206 0.32 -13.82 -16.19
N THR A 207 1.41 -14.52 -16.52
CA THR A 207 2.69 -13.85 -16.81
C THR A 207 2.62 -13.02 -18.09
N GLU A 208 1.75 -13.43 -19.03
CA GLU A 208 1.54 -12.81 -20.33
C GLU A 208 0.05 -12.86 -20.72
N GLY A 209 -0.34 -12.10 -21.75
CA GLY A 209 -1.70 -12.15 -22.31
C GLY A 209 -2.79 -11.60 -21.40
N ASN A 210 -2.45 -10.69 -20.49
CA ASN A 210 -3.43 -9.98 -19.68
C ASN A 210 -4.05 -8.82 -20.50
N ILE A 211 -5.36 -8.68 -20.41
CA ILE A 211 -6.10 -7.55 -20.98
C ILE A 211 -6.66 -6.76 -19.82
N VAL A 212 -6.35 -5.46 -19.76
CA VAL A 212 -6.93 -4.53 -18.80
C VAL A 212 -8.22 -3.99 -19.40
N HIS A 213 -9.28 -3.97 -18.61
CA HIS A 213 -10.60 -3.48 -18.99
C HIS A 213 -10.92 -2.21 -18.21
N LEU A 214 -11.37 -1.18 -18.91
CA LEU A 214 -12.00 0.03 -18.36
C LEU A 214 -13.46 0.07 -18.85
N GLY A 215 -14.35 -0.60 -18.12
CA GLY A 215 -15.68 -0.95 -18.62
C GLY A 215 -15.53 -1.87 -19.84
N ASP A 216 -16.11 -1.45 -20.97
CA ASP A 216 -16.00 -2.16 -22.25
C ASP A 216 -14.73 -1.79 -23.05
N TYR A 217 -13.97 -0.81 -22.58
CA TYR A 217 -12.75 -0.36 -23.25
C TYR A 217 -11.57 -1.29 -22.91
N LEU A 218 -10.96 -1.86 -23.95
CA LEU A 218 -9.90 -2.86 -23.81
C LEU A 218 -8.51 -2.25 -24.00
N ILE A 219 -7.60 -2.57 -23.10
CA ILE A 219 -6.20 -2.19 -23.16
C ILE A 219 -5.38 -3.49 -23.17
N ALA A 220 -4.78 -3.79 -24.32
CA ALA A 220 -3.78 -4.86 -24.40
C ALA A 220 -2.58 -4.45 -23.55
N SER A 221 -2.31 -5.21 -22.48
CA SER A 221 -1.21 -4.90 -21.56
C SER A 221 -0.21 -6.04 -21.54
N THR A 222 1.07 -5.68 -21.67
CA THR A 222 2.13 -6.68 -21.82
C THR A 222 2.92 -6.83 -20.52
N SER A 223 2.78 -8.02 -19.95
CA SER A 223 3.54 -8.60 -18.83
C SER A 223 3.21 -8.14 -17.41
N VAL A 224 3.34 -9.10 -16.50
CA VAL A 224 3.31 -8.91 -15.05
C VAL A 224 4.75 -9.06 -14.56
N ASP A 225 5.19 -8.15 -13.69
CA ASP A 225 6.55 -8.22 -13.15
C ASP A 225 6.72 -9.40 -12.16
N LYS A 226 7.96 -9.61 -11.70
CA LYS A 226 8.27 -10.68 -10.73
C LYS A 226 7.56 -10.51 -9.37
N LEU A 227 6.96 -9.35 -9.11
CA LEU A 227 6.22 -9.04 -7.89
C LEU A 227 4.70 -9.20 -8.07
N GLY A 228 4.22 -9.59 -9.26
CA GLY A 228 2.79 -9.74 -9.52
C GLY A 228 2.11 -8.43 -9.92
N VAL A 229 2.87 -7.40 -10.32
CA VAL A 229 2.34 -6.09 -10.70
C VAL A 229 2.21 -5.98 -12.21
N LEU A 230 0.99 -5.71 -12.69
CA LEU A 230 0.73 -5.36 -14.08
C LEU A 230 0.84 -3.85 -14.25
N THR A 231 1.50 -3.39 -15.31
CA THR A 231 1.62 -1.96 -15.62
C THR A 231 0.94 -1.65 -16.94
N PHE A 232 0.13 -0.61 -16.98
CA PHE A 232 -0.42 -0.06 -18.23
C PHE A 232 -0.35 1.47 -18.26
N ILE A 233 -0.50 2.04 -19.44
CA ILE A 233 -0.65 3.49 -19.65
C ILE A 233 -2.10 3.73 -20.05
N VAL A 234 -2.77 4.69 -19.42
CA VAL A 234 -4.14 5.09 -19.80
C VAL A 234 -4.11 5.67 -21.21
N PRO A 235 -4.73 5.04 -22.24
CA PRO A 235 -4.64 5.53 -23.60
C PRO A 235 -5.31 6.88 -23.82
N GLU A 236 -4.84 7.66 -24.78
CA GLU A 236 -5.37 8.99 -25.11
C GLU A 236 -6.85 9.00 -25.53
N ASN A 237 -7.34 7.88 -26.06
CA ASN A 237 -8.74 7.69 -26.44
C ASN A 237 -9.57 6.94 -25.39
N ALA A 238 -9.03 6.69 -24.19
CA ALA A 238 -9.79 6.05 -23.12
C ALA A 238 -11.01 6.90 -22.73
N PRO A 239 -12.18 6.28 -22.50
CA PRO A 239 -13.38 7.01 -22.08
C PRO A 239 -13.12 7.72 -20.74
N ARG A 240 -13.73 8.89 -20.56
CA ARG A 240 -13.66 9.68 -19.33
C ARG A 240 -14.68 9.16 -18.31
N GLY A 241 -14.35 9.35 -17.04
CA GLY A 241 -15.24 9.12 -15.92
C GLY A 241 -14.90 7.84 -15.17
N LYS A 242 -15.82 7.42 -14.30
CA LYS A 242 -15.66 6.22 -13.48
C LYS A 242 -15.98 4.97 -14.30
N HIS A 243 -15.01 4.07 -14.39
CA HIS A 243 -15.14 2.79 -15.09
C HIS A 243 -14.86 1.64 -14.15
N ASP A 244 -15.55 0.52 -14.33
CA ASP A 244 -15.12 -0.76 -13.78
C ASP A 244 -13.72 -1.07 -14.30
N LEU A 245 -12.80 -1.42 -13.40
CA LEU A 245 -11.43 -1.77 -13.72
C LEU A 245 -11.20 -3.24 -13.36
N TRP A 246 -10.79 -4.05 -14.33
CA TRP A 246 -10.51 -5.47 -14.11
C TRP A 246 -9.52 -6.02 -15.15
N ILE A 247 -8.99 -7.23 -14.91
CA ILE A 247 -8.08 -7.92 -15.83
C ILE A 247 -8.70 -9.24 -16.26
N SER A 248 -8.59 -9.57 -17.55
CA SER A 248 -8.84 -10.92 -18.07
C SER A 248 -7.58 -11.55 -18.63
N SER A 249 -7.43 -12.86 -18.50
CA SER A 249 -6.33 -13.62 -19.11
C SER A 249 -6.75 -15.08 -19.34
N SER A 250 -5.81 -15.92 -19.80
CA SER A 250 -5.99 -17.38 -19.85
C SER A 250 -6.27 -18.02 -18.49
N LYS A 251 -5.95 -17.34 -17.38
CA LYS A 251 -6.27 -17.79 -16.01
C LYS A 251 -7.67 -17.36 -15.55
N GLY A 252 -8.44 -16.66 -16.38
CA GLY A 252 -9.75 -16.13 -16.05
C GLY A 252 -9.76 -14.63 -15.80
N ALA A 253 -10.85 -14.14 -15.23
CA ALA A 253 -11.11 -12.73 -14.94
C ALA A 253 -10.89 -12.42 -13.45
N THR A 254 -10.39 -11.23 -13.15
CA THR A 254 -10.32 -10.71 -11.78
C THR A 254 -11.69 -10.23 -11.29
N ASN A 255 -11.81 -10.05 -9.98
CA ASN A 255 -12.79 -9.12 -9.43
C ASN A 255 -12.62 -7.71 -10.03
N LYS A 256 -13.68 -6.92 -9.94
CA LYS A 256 -13.72 -5.54 -10.43
C LYS A 256 -13.37 -4.56 -9.31
N MET A 257 -12.57 -3.57 -9.68
CA MET A 257 -12.34 -2.33 -8.97
C MET A 257 -12.93 -1.19 -9.81
N PHE A 258 -12.57 0.06 -9.54
CA PHE A 258 -12.83 1.16 -10.45
C PHE A 258 -11.57 2.00 -10.69
N LEU A 259 -11.57 2.70 -11.82
CA LEU A 259 -10.65 3.79 -12.10
C LEU A 259 -11.47 4.97 -12.64
N ILE A 260 -11.12 6.18 -12.22
CA ILE A 260 -11.65 7.40 -12.80
C ILE A 260 -10.65 7.93 -13.79
N VAL A 261 -11.00 7.90 -15.07
CA VAL A 261 -10.20 8.51 -16.13
C VAL A 261 -10.55 10.00 -16.17
N THR A 262 -9.60 10.84 -15.78
CA THR A 262 -9.81 12.29 -15.66
C THR A 262 -9.27 13.04 -16.89
N GLU A 263 -9.78 14.24 -17.11
CA GLU A 263 -9.25 15.16 -18.11
C GLU A 263 -8.05 15.95 -17.55
N LEU A 264 -7.09 16.28 -18.39
CA LEU A 264 -5.96 17.10 -17.97
C LEU A 264 -6.44 18.51 -17.58
N ASN A 265 -5.89 19.08 -16.51
CA ASN A 265 -6.21 20.42 -16.00
C ASN A 265 -7.65 20.63 -15.48
N VAL A 266 -8.47 19.57 -15.37
CA VAL A 266 -9.77 19.67 -14.70
C VAL A 266 -9.60 19.23 -13.23
N PRO A 267 -9.84 20.12 -12.24
CA PRO A 267 -9.63 19.78 -10.84
C PRO A 267 -10.68 18.78 -10.33
N ALA A 268 -10.24 17.92 -9.41
CA ALA A 268 -11.14 17.06 -8.64
C ALA A 268 -12.10 17.91 -7.78
N PRO A 269 -13.27 17.37 -7.39
CA PRO A 269 -14.20 18.07 -6.52
C PRO A 269 -13.56 18.41 -5.17
N THR A 270 -14.06 19.47 -4.52
CA THR A 270 -13.60 19.88 -3.18
C THR A 270 -14.76 19.97 -2.21
N ILE A 271 -14.55 19.48 -0.99
CA ILE A 271 -15.48 19.70 0.12
C ILE A 271 -14.98 20.89 0.93
N VAL A 272 -15.85 21.86 1.20
CA VAL A 272 -15.58 23.02 2.06
C VAL A 272 -16.21 22.82 3.44
N SER A 273 -17.48 22.40 3.51
CA SER A 273 -18.19 22.26 4.78
C SER A 273 -19.35 21.27 4.72
N PHE A 274 -19.77 20.82 5.91
CA PHE A 274 -21.01 20.09 6.14
C PHE A 274 -22.00 20.96 6.92
N SER A 275 -23.29 20.90 6.56
CA SER A 275 -24.39 21.52 7.30
C SER A 275 -25.54 20.52 7.49
N PRO A 276 -25.87 20.13 8.73
CA PRO A 276 -25.17 20.50 9.97
C PRO A 276 -23.73 19.97 9.99
N ALA A 277 -22.87 20.53 10.86
CA ALA A 277 -21.46 20.09 10.98
C ALA A 277 -21.33 18.74 11.71
N GLU A 278 -22.35 18.36 12.45
CA GLU A 278 -22.48 17.11 13.19
C GLU A 278 -23.93 16.66 13.26
N GLY A 279 -24.16 15.38 13.56
CA GLY A 279 -25.51 14.85 13.67
C GLY A 279 -25.57 13.36 13.95
N LEU A 280 -26.76 12.88 14.31
CA LEU A 280 -27.04 11.47 14.55
C LEU A 280 -26.98 10.65 13.26
N LEU A 281 -26.91 9.32 13.40
CA LEU A 281 -27.16 8.41 12.28
C LEU A 281 -28.49 8.72 11.60
N GLY A 282 -28.47 8.76 10.26
CA GLY A 282 -29.63 9.10 9.45
C GLY A 282 -29.89 10.60 9.25
N THR A 283 -29.08 11.49 9.85
CA THR A 283 -29.16 12.94 9.60
C THR A 283 -28.92 13.24 8.13
N MET A 284 -29.75 14.10 7.54
CA MET A 284 -29.49 14.63 6.19
C MET A 284 -28.47 15.76 6.28
N VAL A 285 -27.36 15.62 5.56
CA VAL A 285 -26.25 16.56 5.55
C VAL A 285 -26.13 17.20 4.18
N THR A 286 -26.05 18.53 4.15
CA THR A 286 -25.68 19.30 2.98
C THR A 286 -24.16 19.50 2.96
N VAL A 287 -23.53 19.13 1.85
CA VAL A 287 -22.12 19.36 1.54
C VAL A 287 -22.02 20.62 0.70
N THR A 288 -21.21 21.59 1.12
CA THR A 288 -20.85 22.74 0.29
C THR A 288 -19.44 22.56 -0.26
N GLY A 289 -19.24 22.88 -1.53
CA GLY A 289 -17.99 22.60 -2.23
C GLY A 289 -17.88 23.24 -3.60
N THR A 290 -16.96 22.71 -4.41
CA THR A 290 -16.78 23.09 -5.82
C THR A 290 -16.49 21.84 -6.67
N GLY A 291 -16.70 21.94 -7.98
CA GLY A 291 -16.39 20.86 -8.92
C GLY A 291 -17.36 19.67 -8.86
N PHE A 292 -18.54 19.84 -8.24
CA PHE A 292 -19.61 18.85 -8.30
C PHE A 292 -20.25 18.87 -9.68
N THR A 293 -20.46 17.69 -10.26
CA THR A 293 -21.10 17.55 -11.57
C THR A 293 -22.62 17.57 -11.41
N ALA A 294 -23.36 17.86 -12.48
CA ALA A 294 -24.83 17.86 -12.40
C ALA A 294 -25.38 16.50 -11.93
N GLN A 295 -24.73 15.42 -12.35
CA GLN A 295 -25.07 14.03 -12.03
C GLN A 295 -23.79 13.21 -11.82
N GLY A 296 -23.93 11.98 -11.32
CA GLY A 296 -22.82 11.04 -11.18
C GLY A 296 -21.85 11.35 -10.03
N ASN A 297 -22.25 12.19 -9.07
CA ASN A 297 -21.50 12.31 -7.83
C ASN A 297 -21.82 11.13 -6.91
N GLU A 298 -20.80 10.67 -6.20
CA GLU A 298 -20.92 9.68 -5.15
C GLU A 298 -20.30 10.24 -3.87
N VAL A 299 -21.00 10.08 -2.74
CA VAL A 299 -20.40 10.31 -1.43
C VAL A 299 -19.73 9.02 -0.99
N ILE A 300 -18.43 9.11 -0.69
CA ILE A 300 -17.61 8.02 -0.18
C ILE A 300 -17.27 8.31 1.28
N GLY A 301 -17.50 7.37 2.20
CA GLY A 301 -17.23 7.61 3.62
C GLY A 301 -18.14 6.80 4.53
N GLY A 302 -17.78 6.72 5.80
CA GLY A 302 -18.42 5.75 6.71
C GLY A 302 -18.21 4.32 6.22
N GLN A 303 -19.30 3.57 6.06
CA GLN A 303 -19.30 2.15 5.65
C GLN A 303 -19.69 1.91 4.17
N GLY A 304 -19.83 2.96 3.35
CA GLY A 304 -20.34 2.74 2.00
C GLY A 304 -20.26 3.90 1.02
N PHE A 305 -20.89 3.66 -0.13
CA PHE A 305 -21.02 4.59 -1.25
C PHE A 305 -22.48 4.99 -1.40
N GLN A 306 -22.77 6.29 -1.31
CA GLN A 306 -24.07 6.82 -1.73
C GLN A 306 -23.92 7.38 -3.14
N LYS A 307 -24.56 6.70 -4.10
CA LYS A 307 -24.38 6.97 -5.53
C LYS A 307 -25.46 7.88 -6.07
N ASN A 308 -25.21 8.43 -7.27
CA ASN A 308 -26.16 9.21 -8.06
C ASN A 308 -26.68 10.46 -7.33
N ILE A 309 -25.82 11.12 -6.57
CA ILE A 309 -26.16 12.38 -5.90
C ILE A 309 -26.11 13.52 -6.92
N ILE A 310 -27.22 14.24 -7.02
CA ILE A 310 -27.40 15.35 -7.95
C ILE A 310 -26.87 16.63 -7.31
N SER A 311 -26.14 17.45 -8.08
CA SER A 311 -25.81 18.83 -7.73
C SER A 311 -26.36 19.78 -8.77
N ALA A 312 -27.47 20.46 -8.47
CA ALA A 312 -28.10 21.36 -9.44
C ALA A 312 -27.27 22.63 -9.72
N ASP A 313 -26.45 23.03 -8.77
CA ASP A 313 -25.69 24.30 -8.77
C ASP A 313 -24.16 24.09 -8.89
N GLY A 314 -23.70 22.83 -8.93
CA GLY A 314 -22.28 22.46 -8.94
C GLY A 314 -21.52 22.78 -7.64
N LYS A 315 -22.25 23.14 -6.58
CA LYS A 315 -21.70 23.62 -5.29
C LYS A 315 -22.27 22.91 -4.08
N THR A 316 -23.46 22.34 -4.18
CA THR A 316 -24.13 21.66 -3.08
C THR A 316 -24.54 20.22 -3.44
N LEU A 317 -24.42 19.32 -2.46
CA LEU A 317 -24.87 17.93 -2.52
C LEU A 317 -25.57 17.60 -1.19
N GLN A 318 -26.56 16.71 -1.20
CA GLN A 318 -27.16 16.21 0.04
C GLN A 318 -27.01 14.69 0.12
N PHE A 319 -26.65 14.20 1.30
CA PHE A 319 -26.56 12.77 1.57
C PHE A 319 -27.03 12.46 2.99
N LYS A 320 -27.42 11.21 3.23
CA LYS A 320 -27.85 10.75 4.55
C LYS A 320 -26.66 10.20 5.31
N VAL A 321 -26.42 10.60 6.56
CA VAL A 321 -25.33 10.03 7.36
C VAL A 321 -25.59 8.54 7.57
N THR A 322 -24.73 7.71 7.00
CA THR A 322 -24.76 6.25 7.14
C THR A 322 -23.41 5.81 7.68
N ALA A 323 -23.36 5.38 8.93
CA ALA A 323 -22.18 4.76 9.51
C ALA A 323 -22.61 3.57 10.36
N GLU A 324 -22.08 2.38 10.10
CA GLU A 324 -21.83 1.46 11.21
C GLU A 324 -20.54 1.95 11.85
N VAL A 325 -20.65 2.47 13.05
CA VAL A 325 -19.48 2.81 13.83
C VAL A 325 -18.99 1.50 14.46
N PRO A 326 -17.69 1.15 14.33
CA PRO A 326 -17.12 0.02 15.06
C PRO A 326 -17.41 0.11 16.56
N GLY A 327 -18.10 -0.88 17.12
CA GLY A 327 -18.55 -0.89 18.52
C GLY A 327 -19.97 -0.35 18.76
N VAL A 328 -20.68 0.04 17.71
CA VAL A 328 -22.09 0.49 17.76
C VAL A 328 -22.94 -0.54 17.03
N GLU A 329 -23.61 -1.40 17.80
CA GLU A 329 -24.44 -2.47 17.28
C GLU A 329 -25.84 -1.96 16.94
N GLN A 330 -26.38 -2.42 15.81
CA GLN A 330 -27.76 -2.08 15.44
C GLN A 330 -28.74 -2.63 16.49
N GLY A 331 -29.67 -1.80 16.96
CA GLY A 331 -30.69 -2.18 17.92
C GLY A 331 -30.32 -1.98 19.39
N ILE A 332 -29.13 -1.47 19.69
CA ILE A 332 -28.75 -1.03 21.04
C ILE A 332 -29.15 0.43 21.24
N ASP A 333 -29.77 0.73 22.40
CA ASP A 333 -30.11 2.09 22.80
C ASP A 333 -28.88 2.80 23.37
N TYR A 334 -28.34 3.76 22.61
CA TYR A 334 -27.22 4.59 23.02
C TYR A 334 -27.64 5.96 23.57
N SER A 335 -28.93 6.21 23.80
CA SER A 335 -29.45 7.51 24.25
C SER A 335 -28.83 8.09 25.55
N SER A 336 -28.11 7.27 26.31
CA SER A 336 -27.37 7.66 27.52
C SER A 336 -25.87 7.92 27.32
N VAL A 337 -25.36 7.67 26.11
CA VAL A 337 -23.97 7.91 25.72
C VAL A 337 -23.92 9.21 24.92
N ASP A 338 -22.94 10.09 25.20
CA ASP A 338 -22.65 11.25 24.34
C ASP A 338 -21.32 10.97 23.64
N ALA A 339 -21.37 10.10 22.63
CA ALA A 339 -20.19 9.73 21.86
C ALA A 339 -20.10 10.57 20.58
N ARG A 340 -18.96 11.23 20.38
CA ARG A 340 -18.67 12.06 19.20
C ARG A 340 -17.62 11.40 18.35
N ILE A 341 -18.03 10.89 17.20
CA ILE A 341 -17.21 10.00 16.39
C ILE A 341 -16.89 10.68 15.06
N PRO A 342 -15.63 11.05 14.81
CA PRO A 342 -15.23 11.64 13.55
C PRO A 342 -15.25 10.57 12.44
N VAL A 343 -16.12 10.77 11.45
CA VAL A 343 -16.22 9.95 10.25
C VAL A 343 -15.78 10.78 9.05
N TRP A 344 -14.87 10.23 8.25
CA TRP A 344 -14.40 10.89 7.04
C TRP A 344 -15.40 10.69 5.90
N TYR A 345 -15.62 11.75 5.13
CA TYR A 345 -16.35 11.71 3.87
C TYR A 345 -15.56 12.37 2.75
N GLY A 346 -15.74 11.89 1.53
CA GLY A 346 -15.20 12.40 0.28
C GLY A 346 -16.29 12.41 -0.79
N ILE A 347 -16.08 13.21 -1.83
CA ILE A 347 -16.91 13.21 -3.04
C ILE A 347 -16.11 12.65 -4.19
N LEU A 348 -16.71 11.74 -4.92
CA LEU A 348 -16.18 11.18 -6.16
C LEU A 348 -17.10 11.60 -7.31
N ASN A 349 -16.52 12.00 -8.44
CA ASN A 349 -17.24 12.13 -9.71
C ASN A 349 -16.28 11.89 -10.89
N GLU A 350 -16.72 12.15 -12.12
CA GLU A 350 -15.89 11.98 -13.32
C GLU A 350 -14.60 12.82 -13.36
N ASN A 351 -14.49 13.87 -12.53
CA ASN A 351 -13.28 14.70 -12.43
C ASN A 351 -12.29 14.19 -11.38
N GLY A 352 -12.64 13.15 -10.63
CA GLY A 352 -11.74 12.52 -9.65
C GLY A 352 -12.37 12.40 -8.27
N ILE A 353 -11.49 12.38 -7.25
CA ILE A 353 -11.86 12.15 -5.85
C ILE A 353 -11.40 13.34 -5.03
N SER A 354 -12.29 13.89 -4.21
CA SER A 354 -11.98 14.99 -3.32
C SER A 354 -11.03 14.58 -2.21
N LYS A 355 -10.37 15.57 -1.61
CA LYS A 355 -9.85 15.40 -0.25
C LYS A 355 -11.00 15.08 0.71
N LYS A 356 -10.68 14.33 1.75
CA LYS A 356 -11.66 13.93 2.77
C LYS A 356 -11.86 15.04 3.80
N LEU A 357 -13.09 15.24 4.24
CA LEU A 357 -13.44 16.11 5.36
C LEU A 357 -14.10 15.27 6.47
N MET A 358 -13.85 15.61 7.73
CA MET A 358 -14.47 14.92 8.86
C MET A 358 -15.88 15.47 9.10
N PHE A 359 -16.81 14.58 9.41
CA PHE A 359 -18.12 14.87 9.95
C PHE A 359 -18.24 14.15 11.29
N THR A 360 -18.78 14.83 12.31
CA THR A 360 -18.95 14.21 13.63
C THR A 360 -20.30 13.51 13.71
N VAL A 361 -20.28 12.20 13.85
CA VAL A 361 -21.48 11.41 14.16
C VAL A 361 -21.68 11.41 15.66
N ILE A 362 -22.88 11.75 16.10
CA ILE A 362 -23.32 11.69 17.50
C ILE A 362 -24.08 10.37 17.68
N ILE A 363 -23.85 9.69 18.81
CA ILE A 363 -24.47 8.41 19.16
C ILE A 363 -24.90 8.45 20.61
#